data_AF-A0A7X5YMR2-F1
#
_entry.id   AF-A0A7X5YMR2-F1
#
_cell.length_a   1.000
_cell.length_b   1.000
_cell.length_c   1.000
_cell.angle_alpha   90.00
_cell.angle_beta   90.00
_cell.angle_gamma   90.00
#
_symmetry.space_group_name_H-M   'P 1'
#
loop_
_entity.id
_entity.type
_entity.pdbx_description
1 polymer ?
#
loop_
_entity_poly.entity_id
_entity_poly.type
_entity_poly.pdbx_seq_one_letter_code
_entity_poly.pdbx_strand_id
1 'polypeptide(L)'
;MAVHEIEERRFAALAGYTRDPGLVRVVQEFAWFETNDGRVLGVLTWDRFDRDFAWIALGRDERAQFRMVDVESSLASADEARRALLAAMDRWQAGPDEDKHQGWDGEGEEPSEPPATIDFFAPITPEQDQHPTFKVLVNDPRYSPARELIAAMMRHHKDVDGNFVQQFQTVAFDARLWELYLFAVFTELGFVQTGDGVAPDFVMASLRGALGVEATTANPPQGAAVPPAPTAETLQDYLENYVPIKLARTLKKKLRKAEPYWQAAGMEGVPFAIAVQDFHAPGAMTMIVPAMTEYAFGVRHSIRDGARQIEWIAEHRRGEMVEQSGFFRLPEGENVSAVIVNPQGTLVKFNRLGFIAGFGDRRVRMVRQGVRRHDGDADPRPRPFVDQVHAPGYAETWVEGMVVLHNPQARIPLDPDLLPGATHEFLEPNGRIMSGLPNDPPPYYSRTAVFIEGDAEADADVQED
;
A
#
# COMPACT_ATOMS: atom_id res chain seq x y z
N MET A 1 21.94 -29.25 -7.10
CA MET A 1 21.99 -27.77 -7.10
C MET A 1 20.58 -27.28 -6.89
N ALA A 2 20.30 -26.63 -5.76
CA ALA A 2 18.94 -26.38 -5.28
C ALA A 2 18.69 -24.89 -4.94
N VAL A 3 19.35 -23.97 -5.64
CA VAL A 3 19.18 -22.51 -5.51
C VAL A 3 18.98 -21.91 -6.90
N HIS A 4 18.07 -20.94 -7.01
CA HIS A 4 17.84 -20.16 -8.23
C HIS A 4 17.79 -18.67 -7.92
N GLU A 5 18.08 -17.85 -8.93
CA GLU A 5 18.00 -16.40 -8.83
C GLU A 5 16.53 -15.97 -8.94
N ILE A 6 16.13 -15.00 -8.12
CA ILE A 6 14.78 -14.45 -8.08
C ILE A 6 14.82 -12.93 -8.30
N GLU A 7 13.73 -12.38 -8.77
CA GLU A 7 13.60 -10.93 -8.92
C GLU A 7 13.44 -10.24 -7.56
N GLU A 8 13.85 -8.97 -7.49
CA GLU A 8 13.75 -8.16 -6.26
C GLU A 8 12.34 -8.18 -5.66
N ARG A 9 11.28 -8.11 -6.48
CA ARG A 9 9.89 -8.13 -6.01
C ARG A 9 9.52 -9.42 -5.26
N ARG A 10 10.07 -10.58 -5.66
CA ARG A 10 9.88 -11.85 -4.95
C ARG A 10 10.53 -11.78 -3.57
N PHE A 11 11.77 -11.28 -3.52
CA PHE A 11 12.51 -11.14 -2.27
C PHE A 11 11.83 -10.13 -1.34
N ALA A 12 11.47 -8.95 -1.84
CA ALA A 12 10.82 -7.89 -1.08
C ALA A 12 9.48 -8.35 -0.48
N ALA A 13 8.70 -9.13 -1.22
CA ALA A 13 7.44 -9.68 -0.73
C ALA A 13 7.60 -10.75 0.37
N LEU A 14 8.77 -11.39 0.48
CA LEU A 14 9.07 -12.39 1.51
C LEU A 14 9.81 -11.83 2.71
N ALA A 15 10.78 -10.93 2.49
CA ALA A 15 11.74 -10.49 3.50
C ALA A 15 11.99 -8.97 3.52
N GLY A 16 11.34 -8.19 2.65
CA GLY A 16 11.50 -6.73 2.61
C GLY A 16 11.16 -6.06 3.95
N TYR A 17 10.27 -6.68 4.73
CA TYR A 17 9.83 -6.23 6.06
C TYR A 17 10.86 -6.46 7.18
N THR A 18 11.94 -7.20 6.93
CA THR A 18 13.03 -7.43 7.90
C THR A 18 14.16 -6.40 7.78
N ARG A 19 14.18 -5.58 6.72
CA ARG A 19 15.31 -4.70 6.42
C ARG A 19 15.55 -3.65 7.52
N ASP A 20 16.79 -3.53 7.97
CA ASP A 20 17.25 -2.36 8.72
C ASP A 20 17.40 -1.16 7.75
N PRO A 21 16.71 -0.03 7.99
CA PRO A 21 16.76 1.13 7.10
C PRO A 21 18.14 1.78 7.02
N GLY A 22 18.94 1.68 8.08
CA GLY A 22 20.33 2.13 8.11
C GLY A 22 21.20 1.37 7.12
N LEU A 23 20.89 0.10 6.85
CA LEU A 23 21.64 -0.74 5.92
C LEU A 23 21.63 -0.15 4.50
N VAL A 24 20.53 0.46 4.05
CA VAL A 24 20.41 1.07 2.72
C VAL A 24 21.41 2.24 2.52
N ARG A 25 21.88 2.86 3.61
CA ARG A 25 22.92 3.91 3.56
C ARG A 25 24.29 3.34 3.25
N VAL A 26 24.54 2.10 3.68
CA VAL A 26 25.84 1.46 3.67
C VAL A 26 25.98 0.55 2.46
N VAL A 27 24.93 -0.18 2.11
CA VAL A 27 24.98 -1.20 1.06
C VAL A 27 23.98 -0.94 -0.07
N GLN A 28 24.30 -1.51 -1.22
CA GLN A 28 23.38 -1.64 -2.36
C GLN A 28 23.15 -3.11 -2.65
N GLU A 29 21.90 -3.57 -2.51
CA GLU A 29 21.50 -4.91 -2.99
C GLU A 29 21.54 -4.95 -4.52
N PHE A 30 22.01 -6.06 -5.11
CA PHE A 30 22.09 -6.17 -6.58
C PHE A 30 21.71 -7.53 -7.17
N ALA A 31 21.52 -8.57 -6.35
CA ALA A 31 21.00 -9.87 -6.79
C ALA A 31 20.39 -10.64 -5.62
N TRP A 32 19.34 -11.42 -5.90
CA TRP A 32 18.55 -12.13 -4.90
C TRP A 32 18.35 -13.59 -5.30
N PHE A 33 18.30 -14.49 -4.32
CA PHE A 33 18.27 -15.93 -4.52
C PHE A 33 17.27 -16.60 -3.58
N GLU A 34 16.69 -17.71 -4.01
CA GLU A 34 15.79 -18.56 -3.22
C GLU A 34 16.20 -20.03 -3.41
N THR A 35 16.21 -20.81 -2.32
CA THR A 35 16.32 -22.27 -2.41
C THR A 35 15.05 -22.87 -3.03
N ASN A 36 15.14 -24.00 -3.72
CA ASN A 36 13.97 -24.60 -4.39
C ASN A 36 12.84 -25.01 -3.42
N ASP A 37 13.14 -25.19 -2.14
CA ASP A 37 12.16 -25.44 -1.08
C ASP A 37 11.67 -24.17 -0.37
N GLY A 38 12.16 -22.98 -0.77
CA GLY A 38 11.80 -21.69 -0.20
C GLY A 38 12.21 -21.50 1.27
N ARG A 39 13.14 -22.32 1.79
CA ARG A 39 13.60 -22.25 3.19
C ARG A 39 14.67 -21.21 3.44
N VAL A 40 15.49 -20.88 2.44
CA VAL A 40 16.59 -19.91 2.56
C VAL A 40 16.53 -18.90 1.42
N LEU A 41 16.66 -17.62 1.77
CA LEU A 41 16.86 -16.53 0.82
C LEU A 41 18.31 -16.06 0.88
N GLY A 42 18.80 -15.54 -0.23
CA GLY A 42 20.11 -14.93 -0.33
C GLY A 42 20.04 -13.57 -0.98
N VAL A 43 20.86 -12.63 -0.52
CA VAL A 43 21.03 -11.33 -1.17
C VAL A 43 22.52 -11.01 -1.29
N LEU A 44 22.91 -10.54 -2.47
CA LEU A 44 24.23 -9.98 -2.72
C LEU A 44 24.17 -8.46 -2.55
N THR A 45 25.18 -7.93 -1.87
CA THR A 45 25.28 -6.51 -1.56
C THR A 45 26.64 -5.96 -1.92
N TRP A 46 26.68 -4.69 -2.27
CA TRP A 46 27.89 -3.92 -2.55
C TRP A 46 27.99 -2.78 -1.55
N ASP A 47 29.11 -2.71 -0.82
CA ASP A 47 29.35 -1.63 0.14
C ASP A 47 29.65 -0.32 -0.61
N ARG A 48 28.95 0.75 -0.23
CA ARG A 48 29.04 2.06 -0.89
C ARG A 48 30.29 2.86 -0.49
N PHE A 49 30.92 2.53 0.64
CA PHE A 49 32.03 3.27 1.24
C PHE A 49 33.39 2.68 0.85
N ASP A 50 33.64 1.41 1.14
CA ASP A 50 34.92 0.75 0.84
C ASP A 50 34.91 -0.03 -0.48
N ARG A 51 33.73 -0.13 -1.12
CA ARG A 51 33.51 -0.68 -2.47
C ARG A 51 33.80 -2.16 -2.57
N ASP A 52 33.69 -2.88 -1.46
CA ASP A 52 33.77 -4.33 -1.44
C ASP A 52 32.38 -5.00 -1.63
N PHE A 53 32.39 -6.32 -1.74
CA PHE A 53 31.18 -7.12 -1.90
C PHE A 53 30.88 -7.91 -0.63
N ALA A 54 29.60 -8.11 -0.37
CA ALA A 54 29.11 -8.88 0.75
C ALA A 54 27.89 -9.71 0.33
N TRP A 55 27.52 -10.67 1.17
CA TRP A 55 26.30 -11.44 1.00
C TRP A 55 25.62 -11.70 2.34
N ILE A 56 24.30 -11.84 2.30
CA ILE A 56 23.47 -12.14 3.47
C ILE A 56 22.60 -13.34 3.11
N ALA A 57 22.60 -14.37 3.98
CA ALA A 57 21.65 -15.48 3.91
C ALA A 57 20.58 -15.29 4.98
N LEU A 58 19.32 -15.51 4.61
CA LEU A 58 18.18 -15.42 5.50
C LEU A 58 17.46 -16.76 5.60
N GLY A 59 17.18 -17.19 6.82
CA GLY A 59 16.40 -18.38 7.13
C GLY A 59 15.10 -18.02 7.82
N ARG A 60 14.12 -18.91 7.79
CA ARG A 60 12.90 -18.75 8.59
C ARG A 60 13.20 -19.02 10.06
N ASP A 61 12.82 -18.09 10.91
CA ASP A 61 12.82 -18.28 12.36
C ASP A 61 11.60 -19.10 12.83
N GLU A 62 11.46 -19.27 14.14
CA GLU A 62 10.36 -20.00 14.77
C GLU A 62 8.98 -19.35 14.59
N ARG A 63 8.95 -18.06 14.25
CA ARG A 63 7.74 -17.29 13.85
C ARG A 63 7.56 -17.31 12.33
N ALA A 64 8.44 -18.03 11.64
CA ALA A 64 8.54 -18.22 10.22
C ALA A 64 8.74 -16.91 9.43
N GLN A 65 9.29 -15.88 10.07
CA GLN A 65 9.83 -14.66 9.49
C GLN A 65 11.21 -14.95 8.91
N PHE A 66 11.57 -14.33 7.78
CA PHE A 66 12.96 -14.41 7.31
C PHE A 66 13.86 -13.49 8.13
N ARG A 67 14.88 -14.06 8.77
CA ARG A 67 15.91 -13.35 9.55
C ARG A 67 17.30 -13.73 9.04
N MET A 68 18.27 -12.82 9.20
CA MET A 68 19.66 -13.09 8.84
C MET A 68 20.19 -14.27 9.66
N VAL A 69 20.71 -15.30 8.99
CA VAL A 69 21.34 -16.48 9.63
C VAL A 69 22.83 -16.54 9.41
N ASP A 70 23.33 -15.85 8.37
CA ASP A 70 24.74 -15.86 8.00
C ASP A 70 25.06 -14.67 7.11
N VAL A 71 26.29 -14.19 7.17
CA VAL A 71 26.77 -13.01 6.46
C VAL A 71 28.28 -13.07 6.30
N GLU A 72 28.75 -12.61 5.14
CA GLU A 72 30.17 -12.37 4.91
C GLU A 72 30.33 -11.06 4.14
N SER A 73 31.35 -10.28 4.50
CA SER A 73 31.67 -8.99 3.90
C SER A 73 33.14 -8.90 3.52
N SER A 74 33.53 -7.82 2.85
CA SER A 74 34.92 -7.60 2.41
C SER A 74 35.45 -8.61 1.40
N LEU A 75 34.56 -9.04 0.50
CA LEU A 75 34.89 -9.91 -0.63
C LEU A 75 35.35 -9.08 -1.82
N ALA A 76 36.37 -9.58 -2.52
CA ALA A 76 37.07 -8.81 -3.55
C ALA A 76 36.27 -8.69 -4.87
N SER A 77 35.25 -9.53 -5.07
CA SER A 77 34.45 -9.52 -6.30
C SER A 77 33.03 -10.06 -6.10
N ALA A 78 32.10 -9.61 -6.96
CA ALA A 78 30.74 -10.14 -7.02
C ALA A 78 30.70 -11.66 -7.27
N ASP A 79 31.61 -12.19 -8.10
CA ASP A 79 31.68 -13.62 -8.39
C ASP A 79 32.10 -14.46 -7.17
N GLU A 80 33.00 -13.91 -6.34
CA GLU A 80 33.39 -14.52 -5.08
C GLU A 80 32.23 -14.51 -4.08
N ALA A 81 31.57 -13.35 -3.91
CA ALA A 81 30.39 -13.22 -3.07
C ALA A 81 29.27 -14.17 -3.50
N ARG A 82 29.02 -14.29 -4.81
CA ARG A 82 28.02 -15.22 -5.35
C ARG A 82 28.36 -16.67 -5.04
N ARG A 83 29.60 -17.12 -5.25
CA ARG A 83 30.00 -18.51 -4.95
C ARG A 83 29.88 -18.81 -3.45
N ALA A 84 30.34 -17.88 -2.60
CA ALA A 84 30.28 -18.02 -1.15
C ALA A 84 28.83 -18.07 -0.64
N LEU A 85 27.97 -17.16 -1.12
CA LEU A 85 26.53 -17.15 -0.82
C LEU A 85 25.87 -18.46 -1.20
N LEU A 86 26.06 -18.94 -2.44
CA LEU A 86 25.41 -20.19 -2.89
C LEU A 86 25.86 -21.39 -2.04
N ALA A 87 27.14 -21.45 -1.67
CA ALA A 87 27.62 -22.48 -0.75
C ALA A 87 27.01 -22.34 0.65
N ALA A 88 26.82 -21.12 1.15
CA ALA A 88 26.14 -20.88 2.43
C ALA A 88 24.67 -21.30 2.40
N MET A 89 23.94 -20.91 1.36
CA MET A 89 22.54 -21.31 1.17
C MET A 89 22.38 -22.83 1.12
N ASP A 90 23.23 -23.54 0.38
CA ASP A 90 23.21 -25.02 0.33
C ASP A 90 23.46 -25.64 1.72
N ARG A 91 24.37 -25.09 2.53
CA ARG A 91 24.60 -25.56 3.92
C ARG A 91 23.36 -25.35 4.79
N TRP A 92 22.80 -24.14 4.79
CA TRP A 92 21.64 -23.79 5.60
C TRP A 92 20.37 -24.55 5.18
N GLN A 93 20.23 -24.84 3.89
CA GLN A 93 19.16 -25.68 3.37
C GLN A 93 19.27 -27.12 3.88
N ALA A 94 20.49 -27.68 3.90
CA ALA A 94 20.74 -29.05 4.35
C ALA A 94 20.60 -29.22 5.88
N GLY A 95 20.77 -28.13 6.64
CA GLY A 95 20.60 -28.11 8.09
C GLY A 95 19.14 -28.19 8.56
N PRO A 96 18.92 -28.56 9.83
CA PRO A 96 17.62 -28.48 10.50
C PRO A 96 17.07 -27.04 10.52
N ASP A 97 15.76 -26.89 10.74
CA ASP A 97 15.14 -25.55 10.80
C ASP A 97 15.52 -24.81 12.08
N GLU A 98 15.76 -25.56 13.16
CA GLU A 98 16.15 -25.05 14.47
C GLU A 98 17.47 -24.26 14.44
N ASP A 99 18.39 -24.60 13.53
CA ASP A 99 19.66 -23.86 13.37
C ASP A 99 19.41 -22.43 12.86
N LYS A 100 18.27 -22.17 12.21
CA LYS A 100 17.93 -20.86 11.62
C LYS A 100 17.22 -19.94 12.61
N HIS A 101 16.75 -20.47 13.74
CA HIS A 101 16.08 -19.69 14.78
C HIS A 101 17.06 -18.70 15.40
N GLN A 102 16.72 -17.41 15.39
CA GLN A 102 17.60 -16.33 15.88
C GLN A 102 17.28 -15.89 17.32
N GLY A 103 16.30 -16.53 17.96
CA GLY A 103 15.88 -16.22 19.33
C GLY A 103 15.09 -14.90 19.43
N TRP A 104 14.72 -14.55 20.66
CA TRP A 104 13.89 -13.38 20.95
C TRP A 104 14.63 -12.04 20.81
N ASP A 105 14.11 -11.16 19.96
CA ASP A 105 14.60 -9.79 19.73
C ASP A 105 13.72 -8.69 20.36
N GLY A 106 12.70 -9.07 21.13
CA GLY A 106 11.78 -8.12 21.77
C GLY A 106 12.30 -7.54 23.08
N GLU A 107 11.72 -6.41 23.51
CA GLU A 107 11.99 -5.86 24.84
C GLU A 107 11.33 -6.73 25.93
N GLY A 108 12.11 -7.23 26.89
CA GLY A 108 11.61 -8.01 28.03
C GLY A 108 12.24 -9.40 28.14
N GLU A 109 11.70 -10.22 29.05
CA GLU A 109 12.11 -11.62 29.18
C GLU A 109 11.67 -12.43 27.95
N GLU A 110 12.59 -13.21 27.40
CA GLU A 110 12.29 -14.17 26.35
C GLU A 110 11.16 -15.10 26.80
N PRO A 111 10.05 -15.20 26.05
CA PRO A 111 8.97 -16.11 26.38
C PRO A 111 9.49 -17.53 26.53
N SER A 112 9.01 -18.27 27.56
CA SER A 112 9.44 -19.65 27.81
C SER A 112 9.12 -20.62 26.67
N GLU A 113 8.18 -20.24 25.80
CA GLU A 113 7.88 -20.92 24.55
C GLU A 113 7.77 -19.87 23.43
N PRO A 114 8.33 -20.13 22.24
CA PRO A 114 8.23 -19.20 21.13
C PRO A 114 6.76 -19.00 20.74
N PRO A 115 6.34 -17.76 20.39
CA PRO A 115 4.95 -17.50 20.05
C PRO A 115 4.55 -18.32 18.83
N ALA A 116 3.46 -19.07 18.96
CA ALA A 116 2.96 -19.92 17.88
C ALA A 116 2.75 -19.10 16.59
N THR A 117 3.12 -19.68 15.44
CA THR A 117 2.78 -19.10 14.14
C THR A 117 1.26 -19.03 14.03
N ILE A 118 0.69 -17.82 14.12
CA ILE A 118 -0.75 -17.61 13.99
C ILE A 118 -1.13 -17.81 12.53
N ASP A 119 -2.05 -18.74 12.26
CA ASP A 119 -2.74 -18.78 10.98
C ASP A 119 -3.72 -17.61 10.92
N PHE A 120 -3.31 -16.55 10.22
CA PHE A 120 -4.06 -15.31 10.07
C PHE A 120 -5.44 -15.49 9.43
N PHE A 121 -5.60 -16.52 8.60
CA PHE A 121 -6.82 -16.78 7.85
C PHE A 121 -7.72 -17.81 8.50
N ALA A 122 -7.23 -18.54 9.51
CA ALA A 122 -8.06 -19.41 10.31
C ALA A 122 -9.17 -18.57 10.98
N PRO A 123 -10.46 -18.89 10.72
CA PRO A 123 -11.57 -18.16 11.31
C PRO A 123 -11.52 -18.18 12.84
N ILE A 124 -11.47 -16.99 13.46
CA ILE A 124 -11.61 -16.79 14.90
C ILE A 124 -12.95 -16.17 15.28
N THR A 125 -13.77 -15.83 14.28
CA THR A 125 -15.14 -15.29 14.43
C THR A 125 -16.16 -16.13 13.69
N PRO A 126 -17.44 -16.12 14.13
CA PRO A 126 -18.52 -16.81 13.43
C PRO A 126 -18.66 -16.36 11.97
N GLU A 127 -19.04 -17.28 11.07
CA GLU A 127 -19.13 -17.03 9.63
C GLU A 127 -20.09 -15.88 9.28
N GLN A 128 -21.18 -15.73 10.01
CA GLN A 128 -22.15 -14.64 9.78
C GLN A 128 -21.60 -13.25 10.10
N ASP A 129 -20.55 -13.17 10.92
CA ASP A 129 -19.90 -11.91 11.32
C ASP A 129 -18.72 -11.57 10.39
N GLN A 130 -18.33 -12.51 9.51
CA GLN A 130 -17.20 -12.34 8.61
C GLN A 130 -17.51 -11.39 7.45
N HIS A 131 -16.51 -10.58 7.11
CA HIS A 131 -16.61 -9.70 5.94
C HIS A 131 -16.78 -10.53 4.65
N PRO A 132 -17.66 -10.12 3.71
CA PRO A 132 -17.82 -10.80 2.42
C PRO A 132 -16.49 -10.96 1.67
N THR A 133 -15.70 -9.89 1.58
CA THR A 133 -14.41 -9.90 0.89
C THR A 133 -13.35 -10.73 1.62
N PHE A 134 -13.43 -10.85 2.96
CA PHE A 134 -12.58 -11.80 3.70
C PHE A 134 -12.91 -13.25 3.30
N LYS A 135 -14.19 -13.59 3.18
CA LYS A 135 -14.61 -14.92 2.71
C LYS A 135 -14.14 -15.21 1.29
N VAL A 136 -14.17 -14.23 0.40
CA VAL A 136 -13.61 -14.35 -0.96
C VAL A 136 -12.11 -14.63 -0.88
N LEU A 137 -11.35 -13.82 -0.13
CA LEU A 137 -9.91 -13.98 0.04
C LEU A 137 -9.52 -15.38 0.55
N VAL A 138 -10.27 -15.92 1.52
CA VAL A 138 -9.96 -17.22 2.13
C VAL A 138 -10.39 -18.38 1.24
N ASN A 139 -11.59 -18.34 0.65
CA ASN A 139 -12.19 -19.52 0.02
C ASN A 139 -12.01 -19.59 -1.50
N ASP A 140 -11.82 -18.45 -2.17
CA ASP A 140 -11.77 -18.42 -3.62
C ASP A 140 -10.34 -18.64 -4.17
N PRO A 141 -10.10 -19.70 -4.97
CA PRO A 141 -8.77 -19.98 -5.53
C PRO A 141 -8.24 -18.85 -6.43
N ARG A 142 -9.11 -18.02 -7.02
CA ARG A 142 -8.75 -16.84 -7.82
C ARG A 142 -7.93 -15.81 -7.04
N TYR A 143 -8.07 -15.80 -5.71
CA TYR A 143 -7.38 -14.87 -4.79
C TYR A 143 -6.21 -15.52 -4.04
N SER A 144 -5.79 -16.73 -4.46
CA SER A 144 -4.61 -17.39 -3.86
C SER A 144 -3.33 -16.53 -3.89
N PRO A 145 -3.01 -15.74 -4.94
CA PRO A 145 -1.87 -14.84 -4.89
C PRO A 145 -1.95 -13.78 -3.79
N ALA A 146 -3.11 -13.13 -3.63
CA ALA A 146 -3.33 -12.16 -2.55
C ALA A 146 -3.22 -12.81 -1.17
N ARG A 147 -3.85 -13.97 -0.99
CA ARG A 147 -3.87 -14.71 0.28
C ARG A 147 -2.46 -15.06 0.73
N GLU A 148 -1.66 -15.65 -0.15
CA GLU A 148 -0.29 -16.06 0.17
C GLU A 148 0.65 -14.86 0.39
N LEU A 149 0.48 -13.78 -0.38
CA LEU A 149 1.23 -12.54 -0.16
C LEU A 149 0.92 -11.94 1.22
N ILE A 150 -0.36 -11.77 1.56
CA ILE A 150 -0.80 -11.27 2.85
C ILE A 150 -0.31 -12.21 3.97
N ALA A 151 -0.32 -13.53 3.76
CA ALA A 151 0.24 -14.51 4.70
C ALA A 151 1.72 -14.27 4.99
N ALA A 152 2.51 -13.91 3.98
CA ALA A 152 3.93 -13.59 4.13
C ALA A 152 4.11 -12.26 4.88
N MET A 153 3.35 -11.22 4.50
CA MET A 153 3.38 -9.91 5.15
C MET A 153 3.03 -9.96 6.63
N MET A 154 1.95 -10.65 6.97
CA MET A 154 1.41 -10.68 8.34
C MET A 154 2.34 -11.32 9.36
N ARG A 155 3.34 -12.10 8.91
CA ARG A 155 4.38 -12.62 9.81
C ARG A 155 5.20 -11.50 10.44
N HIS A 156 5.38 -10.38 9.74
CA HIS A 156 6.15 -9.24 10.19
C HIS A 156 5.30 -8.13 10.84
N HIS A 157 3.98 -8.24 10.75
CA HIS A 157 3.09 -7.26 11.35
C HIS A 157 3.05 -7.42 12.88
N LYS A 158 3.20 -6.29 13.60
CA LYS A 158 3.08 -6.24 15.06
C LYS A 158 1.64 -5.86 15.43
N ASP A 159 0.85 -6.85 15.89
CA ASP A 159 -0.50 -6.59 16.40
C ASP A 159 -0.43 -6.04 17.84
N VAL A 160 -0.21 -4.73 17.95
CA VAL A 160 -0.02 -4.04 19.25
C VAL A 160 -1.26 -4.17 20.14
N ASP A 161 -2.45 -4.06 19.56
CA ASP A 161 -3.73 -4.09 20.28
C ASP A 161 -4.31 -5.51 20.45
N GLY A 162 -3.70 -6.52 19.81
CA GLY A 162 -4.12 -7.92 19.84
C GLY A 162 -5.47 -8.19 19.17
N ASN A 163 -5.99 -7.25 18.38
CA ASN A 163 -7.31 -7.35 17.75
C ASN A 163 -7.26 -7.22 16.22
N PHE A 164 -6.07 -7.04 15.62
CA PHE A 164 -5.94 -6.82 14.18
C PHE A 164 -6.53 -8.01 13.41
N VAL A 165 -6.22 -9.25 13.82
CA VAL A 165 -6.75 -10.46 13.15
C VAL A 165 -8.28 -10.48 13.21
N GLN A 166 -8.87 -10.23 14.38
CA GLN A 166 -10.33 -10.21 14.53
C GLN A 166 -10.98 -9.12 13.67
N GLN A 167 -10.38 -7.92 13.66
CA GLN A 167 -10.83 -6.79 12.86
C GLN A 167 -10.74 -7.07 11.36
N PHE A 168 -9.65 -7.70 10.92
CA PHE A 168 -9.46 -8.10 9.53
C PHE A 168 -10.47 -9.16 9.10
N GLN A 169 -10.94 -10.03 9.99
CA GLN A 169 -11.96 -11.02 9.63
C GLN A 169 -13.40 -10.44 9.57
N THR A 170 -13.64 -9.28 10.19
CA THR A 170 -14.99 -8.75 10.45
C THR A 170 -15.20 -7.35 9.87
N VAL A 171 -15.85 -6.44 10.61
CA VAL A 171 -16.35 -5.15 10.10
C VAL A 171 -15.27 -4.12 9.75
N ALA A 172 -14.02 -4.38 10.13
CA ALA A 172 -12.89 -3.49 9.90
C ALA A 172 -11.95 -3.99 8.79
N PHE A 173 -12.35 -5.02 8.01
CA PHE A 173 -11.56 -5.58 6.90
C PHE A 173 -10.98 -4.50 5.99
N ASP A 174 -11.80 -3.58 5.48
CA ASP A 174 -11.37 -2.53 4.55
C ASP A 174 -10.34 -1.57 5.17
N ALA A 175 -10.51 -1.22 6.45
CA ALA A 175 -9.58 -0.35 7.16
C ALA A 175 -8.24 -1.05 7.38
N ARG A 176 -8.26 -2.31 7.82
CA ARG A 176 -7.05 -3.11 8.04
C ARG A 176 -6.34 -3.44 6.73
N LEU A 177 -7.07 -3.67 5.64
CA LEU A 177 -6.52 -3.86 4.30
C LEU A 177 -5.85 -2.57 3.79
N TRP A 178 -6.45 -1.41 4.04
CA TRP A 178 -5.85 -0.11 3.71
C TRP A 178 -4.55 0.15 4.47
N GLU A 179 -4.51 -0.15 5.76
CA GLU A 179 -3.28 -0.07 6.56
C GLU A 179 -2.20 -1.02 6.06
N LEU A 180 -2.57 -2.27 5.72
CA LEU A 180 -1.63 -3.23 5.16
C LEU A 180 -1.09 -2.77 3.79
N TYR A 181 -1.91 -2.12 2.98
CA TYR A 181 -1.50 -1.52 1.71
C TYR A 181 -0.50 -0.38 1.94
N LEU A 182 -0.79 0.54 2.87
CA LEU A 182 0.11 1.64 3.21
C LEU A 182 1.43 1.13 3.76
N PHE A 183 1.40 0.12 4.63
CA PHE A 183 2.60 -0.56 5.12
C PHE A 183 3.46 -1.10 3.97
N ALA A 184 2.83 -1.73 2.96
CA ALA A 184 3.54 -2.23 1.79
C ALA A 184 4.15 -1.09 0.94
N VAL A 185 3.42 0.00 0.72
CA VAL A 185 3.92 1.19 0.02
C VAL A 185 5.13 1.76 0.73
N PHE A 186 5.02 2.02 2.03
CA PHE A 186 6.09 2.67 2.78
C PHE A 186 7.32 1.77 2.90
N THR A 187 7.13 0.45 3.01
CA THR A 187 8.23 -0.52 2.92
C THR A 187 8.90 -0.50 1.55
N GLU A 188 8.13 -0.49 0.45
CA GLU A 188 8.66 -0.38 -0.92
C GLU A 188 9.46 0.91 -1.13
N LEU A 189 9.02 2.01 -0.51
CA LEU A 189 9.70 3.31 -0.55
C LEU A 189 10.87 3.44 0.44
N GLY A 190 11.17 2.39 1.21
CA GLY A 190 12.29 2.36 2.15
C GLY A 190 12.07 3.16 3.43
N PHE A 191 10.82 3.41 3.81
CA PHE A 191 10.48 3.92 5.14
C PHE A 191 10.50 2.81 6.18
N VAL A 192 10.84 3.19 7.40
CA VAL A 192 10.76 2.34 8.57
C VAL A 192 10.15 3.10 9.73
N GLN A 193 9.37 2.39 10.53
CA GLN A 193 8.74 2.91 11.74
C GLN A 193 9.82 3.44 12.71
N THR A 194 9.65 4.67 13.18
CA THR A 194 10.55 5.30 14.16
C THR A 194 9.84 5.73 15.44
N GLY A 195 8.51 5.67 15.46
CA GLY A 195 7.71 6.02 16.65
C GLY A 195 7.06 4.80 17.29
N ASP A 196 7.02 4.80 18.62
CA ASP A 196 6.35 3.78 19.45
C ASP A 196 4.92 4.20 19.86
N GLY A 197 4.47 5.37 19.38
CA GLY A 197 3.14 5.89 19.65
C GLY A 197 2.04 5.13 18.90
N VAL A 198 0.86 5.05 19.50
CA VAL A 198 -0.34 4.42 18.89
C VAL A 198 -1.01 5.30 17.81
N ALA A 199 -0.57 6.56 17.67
CA ALA A 199 -1.08 7.49 16.67
C ALA A 199 -0.04 8.60 16.38
N PRO A 200 0.08 9.09 15.13
CA PRO A 200 -0.61 8.58 13.94
C PRO A 200 -0.19 7.14 13.58
N ASP A 201 -1.01 6.42 12.80
CA ASP A 201 -0.80 5.00 12.48
C ASP A 201 0.62 4.68 11.98
N PHE A 202 1.23 5.62 11.24
CA PHE A 202 2.62 5.54 10.81
C PHE A 202 3.39 6.80 11.25
N VAL A 203 4.46 6.60 12.01
CA VAL A 203 5.52 7.60 12.22
C VAL A 203 6.82 6.96 11.77
N MET A 204 7.39 7.45 10.67
CA MET A 204 8.42 6.73 9.94
C MET A 204 9.48 7.65 9.33
N ALA A 205 10.63 7.08 9.01
CA ALA A 205 11.72 7.77 8.33
C ALA A 205 12.36 6.90 7.24
N SER A 206 12.87 7.56 6.20
CA SER A 206 13.68 6.97 5.13
C SER A 206 14.96 7.80 4.93
N LEU A 207 15.75 7.47 3.91
CA LEU A 207 16.90 8.30 3.51
C LEU A 207 16.50 9.68 2.99
N ARG A 208 15.22 9.85 2.62
CA ARG A 208 14.69 11.08 2.04
C ARG A 208 14.10 12.03 3.09
N GLY A 209 13.81 11.52 4.29
CA GLY A 209 13.28 12.28 5.41
C GLY A 209 12.22 11.51 6.20
N ALA A 210 11.55 12.22 7.10
CA ALA A 210 10.51 11.67 7.97
C ALA A 210 9.11 12.01 7.46
N LEU A 211 8.13 11.17 7.80
CA LEU A 211 6.73 11.35 7.46
C LEU A 211 5.84 10.72 8.54
N GLY A 212 4.82 11.44 8.98
CA GLY A 212 3.72 10.91 9.77
C GLY A 212 2.47 10.74 8.92
N VAL A 213 1.79 9.60 9.01
CA VAL A 213 0.58 9.30 8.24
C VAL A 213 -0.49 8.70 9.14
N GLU A 214 -1.68 9.29 9.13
CA GLU A 214 -2.86 8.67 9.69
C GLU A 214 -3.69 8.02 8.59
N ALA A 215 -4.02 6.75 8.74
CA ALA A 215 -4.87 6.00 7.83
C ALA A 215 -6.35 6.15 8.20
N THR A 216 -7.20 6.22 7.18
CA THR A 216 -8.64 6.25 7.38
C THR A 216 -9.39 5.81 6.14
N THR A 217 -10.57 5.25 6.34
CA THR A 217 -11.47 4.88 5.26
C THR A 217 -12.83 5.58 5.40
N ALA A 218 -13.47 5.87 4.28
CA ALA A 218 -14.88 6.20 4.23
C ALA A 218 -15.68 4.92 4.02
N ASN A 219 -16.26 4.39 5.09
CA ASN A 219 -17.07 3.17 5.06
C ASN A 219 -18.58 3.50 5.15
N PRO A 220 -19.48 2.59 4.75
CA PRO A 220 -20.88 2.69 5.14
C PRO A 220 -21.00 2.61 6.68
N PRO A 221 -22.02 3.24 7.30
CA PRO A 221 -22.33 2.99 8.71
C PRO A 221 -22.57 1.49 8.94
N GLN A 222 -22.16 0.98 10.11
CA GLN A 222 -22.35 -0.44 10.43
C GLN A 222 -23.84 -0.82 10.33
N GLY A 223 -24.14 -1.90 9.59
CA GLY A 223 -25.50 -2.37 9.36
C GLY A 223 -26.33 -1.53 8.38
N ALA A 224 -25.75 -0.48 7.76
CA ALA A 224 -26.43 0.25 6.71
C ALA A 224 -26.51 -0.59 5.42
N ALA A 225 -27.63 -0.45 4.70
CA ALA A 225 -27.73 -1.00 3.36
C ALA A 225 -26.72 -0.32 2.43
N VAL A 226 -26.15 -1.10 1.50
CA VAL A 226 -25.34 -0.56 0.41
C VAL A 226 -26.17 0.48 -0.35
N PRO A 227 -25.67 1.71 -0.53
CA PRO A 227 -26.41 2.71 -1.29
C PRO A 227 -26.58 2.20 -2.74
N PRO A 228 -27.76 2.41 -3.35
CA PRO A 228 -27.97 1.99 -4.73
C PRO A 228 -27.00 2.72 -5.65
N ALA A 229 -26.55 2.04 -6.70
CA ALA A 229 -25.74 2.66 -7.74
C ALA A 229 -26.47 3.88 -8.32
N PRO A 230 -25.76 5.00 -8.56
CA PRO A 230 -26.38 6.20 -9.12
C PRO A 230 -26.92 5.93 -10.53
N THR A 231 -28.10 6.48 -10.81
CA THR A 231 -28.66 6.54 -12.17
C THR A 231 -28.02 7.67 -12.96
N ALA A 232 -28.18 7.70 -14.29
CA ALA A 232 -27.71 8.83 -15.11
C ALA A 232 -28.22 10.21 -14.61
N GLU A 233 -29.45 10.25 -14.10
CA GLU A 233 -30.07 11.47 -13.56
C GLU A 233 -29.50 11.90 -12.20
N THR A 234 -29.01 10.94 -11.39
CA THR A 234 -28.52 11.21 -10.03
C THR A 234 -26.99 11.18 -9.91
N LEU A 235 -26.30 10.75 -10.98
CA LEU A 235 -24.85 10.60 -11.01
C LEU A 235 -24.13 11.91 -10.70
N GLN A 236 -24.59 13.03 -11.26
CA GLN A 236 -23.96 14.32 -11.01
C GLN A 236 -24.04 14.71 -9.53
N ASP A 237 -25.23 14.67 -8.91
CA ASP A 237 -25.39 14.96 -7.47
C ASP A 237 -24.60 13.98 -6.59
N TYR A 238 -24.53 12.71 -6.99
CA TYR A 238 -23.75 11.71 -6.30
C TYR A 238 -22.24 12.06 -6.30
N LEU A 239 -21.69 12.40 -7.46
CA LEU A 239 -20.27 12.73 -7.61
C LEU A 239 -19.91 14.10 -7.01
N GLU A 240 -20.76 15.10 -7.21
CA GLU A 240 -20.49 16.48 -6.81
C GLU A 240 -20.83 16.77 -5.35
N ASN A 241 -21.73 16.01 -4.73
CA ASN A 241 -22.16 16.24 -3.35
C ASN A 241 -21.97 15.02 -2.45
N TYR A 242 -22.53 13.86 -2.81
CA TYR A 242 -22.57 12.73 -1.87
C TYR A 242 -21.17 12.20 -1.51
N VAL A 243 -20.32 11.91 -2.51
CA VAL A 243 -18.97 11.40 -2.28
C VAL A 243 -18.11 12.44 -1.53
N PRO A 244 -18.03 13.72 -1.97
CA PRO A 244 -17.33 14.76 -1.21
C PRO A 244 -17.81 14.92 0.23
N ILE A 245 -19.12 14.86 0.51
CA ILE A 245 -19.66 14.94 1.89
C ILE A 245 -19.13 13.80 2.76
N LYS A 246 -19.06 12.57 2.21
CA LYS A 246 -18.56 11.40 2.95
C LYS A 246 -17.07 11.54 3.24
N LEU A 247 -16.27 11.92 2.24
CA LEU A 247 -14.84 12.20 2.41
C LEU A 247 -14.58 13.34 3.40
N ALA A 248 -15.39 14.41 3.34
CA ALA A 248 -15.31 15.54 4.25
C ALA A 248 -15.50 15.14 5.71
N ARG A 249 -16.53 14.33 5.99
CA ARG A 249 -16.80 13.84 7.34
C ARG A 249 -15.66 12.97 7.87
N THR A 250 -15.10 12.11 7.02
CA THR A 250 -13.94 11.27 7.34
C THR A 250 -12.72 12.13 7.70
N LEU A 251 -12.34 13.08 6.84
CA LEU A 251 -11.19 13.95 7.06
C LEU A 251 -11.36 14.88 8.26
N LYS A 252 -12.53 15.52 8.43
CA LYS A 252 -12.81 16.38 9.59
C LYS A 252 -12.72 15.63 10.92
N LYS A 253 -13.11 14.35 10.96
CA LYS A 253 -12.99 13.53 12.19
C LYS A 253 -11.53 13.41 12.62
N LYS A 254 -10.62 13.23 11.64
CA LYS A 254 -9.17 13.16 11.89
C LYS A 254 -8.58 14.52 12.23
N LEU A 255 -8.97 15.57 11.51
CA LEU A 255 -8.54 16.94 11.80
C LEU A 255 -8.93 17.42 13.20
N ARG A 256 -10.10 16.99 13.71
CA ARG A 256 -10.65 17.41 15.01
C ARG A 256 -10.40 16.41 16.14
N LYS A 257 -9.43 15.50 15.99
CA LYS A 257 -9.08 14.58 17.07
C LYS A 257 -8.65 15.39 18.31
N ALA A 258 -9.12 14.96 19.49
CA ALA A 258 -8.89 15.68 20.74
C ALA A 258 -7.40 15.83 21.06
N GLU A 259 -6.63 14.75 20.82
CA GLU A 259 -5.17 14.76 20.80
C GLU A 259 -4.71 14.83 19.34
N PRO A 260 -4.21 15.98 18.86
CA PRO A 260 -3.86 16.14 17.47
C PRO A 260 -2.67 15.27 17.07
N TYR A 261 -2.76 14.62 15.91
CA TYR A 261 -1.73 13.72 15.40
C TYR A 261 -0.37 14.39 15.24
N TRP A 262 -0.34 15.63 14.74
CA TRP A 262 0.88 16.42 14.56
C TRP A 262 1.52 16.92 15.87
N GLN A 263 0.91 16.64 17.02
CA GLN A 263 1.46 16.91 18.35
C GLN A 263 1.91 15.64 19.07
N ALA A 264 1.75 14.47 18.46
CA ALA A 264 2.18 13.20 19.02
C ALA A 264 3.71 13.12 19.16
N ALA A 265 4.18 12.21 20.01
CA ALA A 265 5.61 11.93 20.16
C ALA A 265 6.22 11.52 18.81
N GLY A 266 7.38 12.07 18.47
CA GLY A 266 8.07 11.81 17.20
C GLY A 266 7.58 12.64 16.00
N MET A 267 6.57 13.51 16.17
CA MET A 267 6.04 14.36 15.09
C MET A 267 6.64 15.77 15.02
N GLU A 268 7.57 16.12 15.92
CA GLU A 268 8.21 17.44 15.92
C GLU A 268 9.00 17.67 14.62
N GLY A 269 8.61 18.68 13.83
CA GLY A 269 9.24 18.98 12.55
C GLY A 269 8.93 17.98 11.42
N VAL A 270 8.04 17.01 11.66
CA VAL A 270 7.68 15.96 10.69
C VAL A 270 6.42 16.36 9.92
N PRO A 271 6.40 16.28 8.58
CA PRO A 271 5.17 16.51 7.81
C PRO A 271 4.11 15.46 8.16
N PHE A 272 2.86 15.89 8.27
CA PHE A 272 1.72 15.05 8.63
C PHE A 272 0.75 14.92 7.46
N ALA A 273 0.50 13.70 6.99
CA ALA A 273 -0.47 13.42 5.95
C ALA A 273 -1.64 12.58 6.48
N ILE A 274 -2.82 12.74 5.85
CA ILE A 274 -3.95 11.84 6.08
C ILE A 274 -4.13 10.99 4.82
N ALA A 275 -4.01 9.68 4.97
CA ALA A 275 -4.18 8.71 3.90
C ALA A 275 -5.62 8.15 3.90
N VAL A 276 -6.40 8.52 2.90
CA VAL A 276 -7.83 8.21 2.78
C VAL A 276 -8.08 7.21 1.66
N GLN A 277 -8.92 6.23 1.95
CA GLN A 277 -9.56 5.38 0.94
C GLN A 277 -11.09 5.43 1.05
N ASP A 278 -11.78 5.19 -0.06
CA ASP A 278 -13.24 5.18 -0.14
C ASP A 278 -13.78 3.78 -0.45
N PHE A 279 -14.42 3.20 0.57
CA PHE A 279 -15.11 1.90 0.52
C PHE A 279 -16.60 2.06 0.87
N HIS A 280 -17.18 3.25 0.63
CA HIS A 280 -18.55 3.49 1.06
C HIS A 280 -19.59 2.70 0.25
N ALA A 281 -19.20 2.23 -0.94
CA ALA A 281 -20.01 1.45 -1.87
C ALA A 281 -19.13 0.69 -2.87
N PRO A 282 -19.66 -0.35 -3.53
CA PRO A 282 -18.98 -1.07 -4.61
C PRO A 282 -18.45 -0.15 -5.70
N GLY A 283 -17.15 -0.29 -6.01
CA GLY A 283 -16.47 0.52 -7.02
C GLY A 283 -16.27 2.00 -6.66
N ALA A 284 -16.62 2.44 -5.45
CA ALA A 284 -16.53 3.86 -5.04
C ALA A 284 -15.11 4.43 -5.15
N MET A 285 -14.09 3.61 -4.86
CA MET A 285 -12.68 3.98 -4.96
C MET A 285 -12.30 4.50 -6.36
N THR A 286 -13.01 4.10 -7.43
CA THR A 286 -12.74 4.60 -8.79
C THR A 286 -13.03 6.10 -8.96
N MET A 287 -13.81 6.69 -8.05
CA MET A 287 -14.18 8.11 -8.05
C MET A 287 -13.44 8.94 -7.00
N ILE A 288 -12.60 8.32 -6.16
CA ILE A 288 -12.00 8.99 -5.00
C ILE A 288 -11.08 10.13 -5.40
N VAL A 289 -10.30 9.97 -6.48
CA VAL A 289 -9.32 10.98 -6.92
C VAL A 289 -10.03 12.28 -7.32
N PRO A 290 -10.96 12.32 -8.28
CA PRO A 290 -11.63 13.57 -8.63
C PRO A 290 -12.42 14.16 -7.46
N ALA A 291 -13.13 13.35 -6.68
CA ALA A 291 -13.93 13.83 -5.56
C ALA A 291 -13.06 14.43 -4.43
N MET A 292 -11.94 13.77 -4.10
CA MET A 292 -11.01 14.25 -3.08
C MET A 292 -10.25 15.49 -3.55
N THR A 293 -9.81 15.54 -4.81
CA THR A 293 -9.16 16.72 -5.38
C THR A 293 -10.06 17.95 -5.30
N GLU A 294 -11.32 17.80 -5.74
CA GLU A 294 -12.31 18.87 -5.68
C GLU A 294 -12.58 19.30 -4.23
N TYR A 295 -12.79 18.35 -3.32
CA TYR A 295 -13.07 18.64 -1.92
C TYR A 295 -11.89 19.28 -1.18
N ALA A 296 -10.69 18.71 -1.32
CA ALA A 296 -9.52 19.13 -0.55
C ALA A 296 -9.09 20.55 -0.93
N PHE A 297 -9.09 20.85 -2.23
CA PHE A 297 -8.77 22.17 -2.75
C PHE A 297 -9.98 23.13 -2.77
N GLY A 298 -11.20 22.62 -2.76
CA GLY A 298 -12.44 23.39 -2.88
C GLY A 298 -12.58 24.10 -4.22
N VAL A 299 -12.12 23.46 -5.30
CA VAL A 299 -12.24 23.96 -6.66
C VAL A 299 -12.73 22.86 -7.60
N ARG A 300 -13.63 23.23 -8.51
CA ARG A 300 -14.14 22.34 -9.57
C ARG A 300 -13.63 22.81 -10.92
N HIS A 301 -13.06 21.88 -11.67
CA HIS A 301 -12.70 22.08 -13.07
C HIS A 301 -13.74 21.44 -13.96
N SER A 302 -14.23 22.19 -14.95
CA SER A 302 -15.09 21.65 -16.01
C SER A 302 -14.70 22.22 -17.36
N ILE A 303 -15.14 21.56 -18.44
CA ILE A 303 -15.04 22.11 -19.80
C ILE A 303 -16.43 22.56 -20.21
N ARG A 304 -16.59 23.86 -20.50
CA ARG A 304 -17.82 24.42 -21.09
C ARG A 304 -17.43 25.16 -22.36
N ASP A 305 -18.11 24.83 -23.47
CA ASP A 305 -17.86 25.42 -24.80
C ASP A 305 -16.38 25.36 -25.24
N GLY A 306 -15.70 24.25 -24.91
CA GLY A 306 -14.28 24.04 -25.23
C GLY A 306 -13.29 24.81 -24.36
N ALA A 307 -13.76 25.60 -23.38
CA ALA A 307 -12.92 26.34 -22.44
C ALA A 307 -12.97 25.73 -21.04
N ARG A 308 -11.82 25.73 -20.36
CA ARG A 308 -11.72 25.34 -18.94
C ARG A 308 -12.40 26.38 -18.06
N GLN A 309 -13.34 25.94 -17.25
CA GLN A 309 -13.98 26.71 -16.20
C GLN A 309 -13.45 26.25 -14.84
N ILE A 310 -13.22 27.21 -13.95
CA ILE A 310 -12.76 26.98 -12.57
C ILE A 310 -13.77 27.63 -11.64
N GLU A 311 -14.38 26.83 -10.78
CA GLU A 311 -15.37 27.28 -9.80
C GLU A 311 -14.85 27.01 -8.39
N TRP A 312 -14.91 28.01 -7.52
CA TRP A 312 -14.63 27.84 -6.09
C TRP A 312 -15.88 27.36 -5.38
N ILE A 313 -15.79 26.22 -4.70
CA ILE A 313 -16.92 25.62 -4.00
C ILE A 313 -16.91 26.08 -2.55
N ALA A 314 -18.03 26.61 -2.08
CA ALA A 314 -18.20 26.98 -0.67
C ALA A 314 -18.59 25.76 0.18
N GLU A 315 -19.57 24.99 -0.30
CA GLU A 315 -20.12 23.83 0.40
C GLU A 315 -20.62 22.77 -0.59
N HIS A 316 -20.62 21.52 -0.14
CA HIS A 316 -21.31 20.40 -0.77
C HIS A 316 -22.62 20.16 -0.02
N ARG A 317 -23.73 19.99 -0.74
CA ARG A 317 -25.07 19.90 -0.14
C ARG A 317 -25.89 18.79 -0.79
N ARG A 318 -26.43 17.89 0.04
CA ARG A 318 -27.37 16.85 -0.40
C ARG A 318 -28.45 16.65 0.67
N GLY A 319 -29.65 17.16 0.40
CA GLY A 319 -30.71 17.24 1.42
C GLY A 319 -30.24 18.05 2.63
N GLU A 320 -30.31 17.45 3.82
CA GLU A 320 -29.84 18.05 5.08
C GLU A 320 -28.33 17.89 5.33
N MET A 321 -27.64 17.07 4.53
CA MET A 321 -26.20 16.91 4.65
C MET A 321 -25.50 18.11 4.00
N VAL A 322 -24.75 18.86 4.80
CA VAL A 322 -23.99 20.04 4.38
C VAL A 322 -22.57 19.93 4.92
N GLU A 323 -21.58 20.09 4.04
CA GLU A 323 -20.17 20.10 4.41
C GLU A 323 -19.43 21.22 3.68
N GLN A 324 -18.64 22.00 4.42
CA GLN A 324 -17.80 23.05 3.84
C GLN A 324 -16.71 22.43 2.96
N SER A 325 -16.51 22.98 1.75
CA SER A 325 -15.46 22.54 0.83
C SER A 325 -14.13 23.27 1.10
N GLY A 326 -13.03 22.74 0.54
CA GLY A 326 -11.69 23.27 0.77
C GLY A 326 -11.12 22.83 2.10
N PHE A 327 -10.93 21.52 2.29
CA PHE A 327 -10.40 20.91 3.52
C PHE A 327 -9.18 21.65 4.09
N PHE A 328 -8.21 22.00 3.24
CA PHE A 328 -6.97 22.65 3.67
C PHE A 328 -7.15 24.06 4.24
N ARG A 329 -8.29 24.70 3.98
CA ARG A 329 -8.64 26.04 4.50
C ARG A 329 -9.52 25.98 5.75
N LEU A 330 -9.88 24.79 6.22
CA LEU A 330 -10.58 24.64 7.50
C LEU A 330 -9.64 25.04 8.65
N PRO A 331 -10.18 25.48 9.81
CA PRO A 331 -9.36 25.70 11.00
C PRO A 331 -8.53 24.46 11.35
N GLU A 332 -7.27 24.66 11.73
CA GLU A 332 -6.23 23.64 11.94
C GLU A 332 -5.74 22.92 10.67
N GLY A 333 -6.30 23.25 9.49
CA GLY A 333 -5.92 22.66 8.22
C GLY A 333 -4.45 22.87 7.88
N GLU A 334 -3.83 23.97 8.35
CA GLU A 334 -2.41 24.25 8.15
C GLU A 334 -1.47 23.23 8.82
N ASN A 335 -1.96 22.40 9.75
CA ASN A 335 -1.16 21.34 10.36
C ASN A 335 -1.15 20.04 9.54
N VAL A 336 -1.99 19.92 8.50
CA VAL A 336 -1.99 18.78 7.58
C VAL A 336 -1.17 19.16 6.34
N SER A 337 -0.05 18.48 6.12
CA SER A 337 0.86 18.70 5.00
C SER A 337 0.26 18.26 3.66
N ALA A 338 -0.47 17.15 3.64
CA ALA A 338 -1.08 16.60 2.43
C ALA A 338 -2.24 15.64 2.74
N VAL A 339 -3.06 15.37 1.73
CA VAL A 339 -3.99 14.23 1.70
C VAL A 339 -3.51 13.23 0.67
N ILE A 340 -3.41 11.96 1.06
CA ILE A 340 -2.99 10.86 0.19
C ILE A 340 -4.20 9.99 -0.14
N VAL A 341 -4.39 9.65 -1.41
CA VAL A 341 -5.41 8.68 -1.86
C VAL A 341 -4.78 7.70 -2.86
N ASN A 342 -5.31 6.48 -2.95
CA ASN A 342 -4.98 5.61 -4.07
C ASN A 342 -6.23 4.80 -4.48
N PRO A 343 -6.83 5.03 -5.66
CA PRO A 343 -8.03 4.31 -6.11
C PRO A 343 -7.80 2.81 -6.34
N GLN A 344 -6.57 2.33 -6.21
CA GLN A 344 -6.15 0.95 -6.47
C GLN A 344 -5.69 0.22 -5.20
N GLY A 345 -5.70 0.86 -4.03
CA GLY A 345 -5.37 0.23 -2.75
C GLY A 345 -6.49 -0.71 -2.28
N THR A 346 -6.75 -1.77 -3.04
CA THR A 346 -7.83 -2.76 -2.83
C THR A 346 -7.27 -4.18 -2.91
N LEU A 347 -8.08 -5.19 -2.55
CA LEU A 347 -7.64 -6.59 -2.51
C LEU A 347 -7.08 -7.08 -3.86
N VAL A 348 -7.65 -6.64 -4.97
CA VAL A 348 -7.18 -7.04 -6.30
C VAL A 348 -5.76 -6.55 -6.60
N LYS A 349 -5.29 -5.46 -5.97
CA LYS A 349 -3.88 -5.03 -6.08
C LYS A 349 -2.93 -6.00 -5.38
N PHE A 350 -3.29 -6.49 -4.19
CA PHE A 350 -2.56 -7.58 -3.54
C PHE A 350 -2.53 -8.83 -4.43
N ASN A 351 -3.63 -9.10 -5.15
CA ASN A 351 -3.68 -10.26 -6.05
C ASN A 351 -2.73 -10.11 -7.24
N ARG A 352 -2.70 -8.94 -7.88
CA ARG A 352 -1.78 -8.64 -8.99
C ARG A 352 -0.31 -8.69 -8.53
N LEU A 353 0.02 -8.00 -7.44
CA LEU A 353 1.38 -7.94 -6.91
C LEU A 353 1.84 -9.30 -6.36
N GLY A 354 0.96 -10.05 -5.71
CA GLY A 354 1.24 -11.41 -5.27
C GLY A 354 1.54 -12.33 -6.45
N PHE A 355 0.77 -12.23 -7.53
CA PHE A 355 0.95 -13.07 -8.70
C PHE A 355 2.32 -12.85 -9.35
N ILE A 356 2.72 -11.60 -9.58
CA ILE A 356 4.03 -11.27 -10.17
C ILE A 356 5.20 -11.50 -9.20
N ALA A 357 4.95 -11.54 -7.90
CA ALA A 357 5.91 -11.98 -6.89
C ALA A 357 5.89 -13.50 -6.68
N GLY A 358 5.30 -14.28 -7.59
CA GLY A 358 5.39 -15.75 -7.56
C GLY A 358 4.51 -16.44 -6.51
N PHE A 359 3.49 -15.75 -5.96
CA PHE A 359 2.50 -16.34 -5.03
C PHE A 359 1.21 -16.79 -5.70
N GLY A 360 0.59 -17.85 -5.17
CA GLY A 360 -0.68 -18.37 -5.63
C GLY A 360 -0.61 -19.30 -6.85
N ASP A 361 -1.79 -19.78 -7.25
CA ASP A 361 -1.98 -20.69 -8.37
C ASP A 361 -1.59 -20.03 -9.69
N ARG A 362 -0.66 -20.66 -10.44
CA ARG A 362 -0.19 -20.18 -11.75
C ARG A 362 -1.27 -20.22 -12.83
N ARG A 363 -2.40 -20.87 -12.60
CA ARG A 363 -3.57 -20.86 -13.48
C ARG A 363 -4.40 -19.59 -13.34
N VAL A 364 -4.22 -18.79 -12.28
CA VAL A 364 -4.90 -17.50 -12.16
C VAL A 364 -4.50 -16.62 -13.35
N ARG A 365 -5.50 -15.99 -13.94
CA ARG A 365 -5.37 -15.02 -15.02
C ARG A 365 -6.06 -13.74 -14.59
N MET A 366 -5.42 -12.63 -14.90
CA MET A 366 -5.91 -11.30 -14.56
C MET A 366 -5.76 -10.38 -15.77
N VAL A 367 -6.86 -9.69 -16.09
CA VAL A 367 -6.92 -8.65 -17.11
C VAL A 367 -7.24 -7.34 -16.40
N ARG A 368 -6.26 -6.45 -16.35
CA ARG A 368 -6.38 -5.12 -15.76
C ARG A 368 -6.72 -4.12 -16.85
N GLN A 369 -7.78 -3.36 -16.69
CA GLN A 369 -8.19 -2.36 -17.66
C GLN A 369 -8.63 -1.07 -16.98
N GLY A 370 -8.40 0.05 -17.63
CA GLY A 370 -8.73 1.33 -17.04
C GLY A 370 -8.35 2.49 -17.94
N VAL A 371 -8.11 3.64 -17.31
CA VAL A 371 -7.75 4.87 -18.00
C VAL A 371 -6.45 5.40 -17.41
N ARG A 372 -5.45 5.63 -18.27
CA ARG A 372 -4.12 6.08 -17.90
C ARG A 372 -3.96 7.59 -18.09
N ARG A 373 -3.23 8.22 -17.17
CA ARG A 373 -2.83 9.63 -17.27
C ARG A 373 -1.83 9.81 -18.39
N HIS A 374 -1.82 10.98 -19.00
CA HIS A 374 -0.84 11.35 -20.03
C HIS A 374 -0.56 12.86 -19.98
N ASP A 375 -0.74 13.50 -18.83
CA ASP A 375 -0.80 14.96 -18.68
C ASP A 375 0.48 15.67 -19.16
N GLY A 376 1.63 14.97 -19.19
CA GLY A 376 2.91 15.47 -19.71
C GLY A 376 3.14 15.27 -21.22
N ASP A 377 2.25 14.54 -21.92
CA ASP A 377 2.36 14.31 -23.36
C ASP A 377 1.91 15.55 -24.17
N ALA A 378 2.29 15.60 -25.44
CA ALA A 378 1.75 16.57 -26.39
C ALA A 378 0.21 16.49 -26.50
N ASP A 379 -0.34 15.30 -26.33
CA ASP A 379 -1.77 15.08 -26.14
C ASP A 379 -2.05 14.64 -24.69
N PRO A 380 -2.45 15.58 -23.81
CA PRO A 380 -2.60 15.31 -22.39
C PRO A 380 -3.86 14.51 -22.02
N ARG A 381 -4.66 14.10 -23.02
CA ARG A 381 -5.91 13.39 -22.78
C ARG A 381 -5.63 12.01 -22.18
N PRO A 382 -6.41 11.58 -21.17
CA PRO A 382 -6.35 10.22 -20.68
C PRO A 382 -6.67 9.20 -21.78
N ARG A 383 -6.07 8.02 -21.69
CA ARG A 383 -6.22 6.96 -22.70
C ARG A 383 -6.60 5.63 -22.06
N PRO A 384 -7.45 4.82 -22.70
CA PRO A 384 -7.75 3.48 -22.19
C PRO A 384 -6.50 2.60 -22.27
N PHE A 385 -6.38 1.66 -21.35
CA PHE A 385 -5.36 0.61 -21.39
C PHE A 385 -5.95 -0.75 -20.99
N VAL A 386 -5.29 -1.81 -21.44
CA VAL A 386 -5.58 -3.20 -21.06
C VAL A 386 -4.26 -3.93 -20.90
N ASP A 387 -4.00 -4.42 -19.70
CA ASP A 387 -2.80 -5.17 -19.35
C ASP A 387 -3.17 -6.60 -18.94
N GLN A 388 -2.39 -7.56 -19.44
CA GLN A 388 -2.43 -8.94 -18.97
C GLN A 388 -1.38 -9.09 -17.87
N VAL A 389 -1.81 -9.27 -16.62
CA VAL A 389 -0.90 -9.31 -15.45
C VAL A 389 0.09 -10.48 -15.53
N HIS A 390 -0.28 -11.53 -16.26
CA HIS A 390 0.51 -12.74 -16.47
C HIS A 390 1.37 -12.68 -17.75
N ALA A 391 1.32 -11.59 -18.52
CA ALA A 391 2.18 -11.44 -19.68
C ALA A 391 3.63 -11.14 -19.25
N PRO A 392 4.63 -11.67 -19.99
CA PRO A 392 6.02 -11.29 -19.78
C PRO A 392 6.19 -9.77 -19.87
N GLY A 393 6.88 -9.18 -18.90
CA GLY A 393 7.14 -7.74 -18.84
C GLY A 393 6.09 -6.91 -18.10
N TYR A 394 5.00 -7.50 -17.61
CA TYR A 394 4.11 -6.78 -16.69
C TYR A 394 4.87 -6.38 -15.41
N ALA A 395 4.75 -5.12 -15.04
CA ALA A 395 5.30 -4.55 -13.83
C ALA A 395 4.27 -3.61 -13.21
N GLU A 396 4.20 -3.62 -11.88
CA GLU A 396 3.36 -2.74 -11.08
C GLU A 396 4.06 -2.59 -9.73
N THR A 397 3.96 -1.40 -9.14
CA THR A 397 4.50 -1.09 -7.81
C THR A 397 3.37 -0.81 -6.83
N TRP A 398 3.65 -0.90 -5.53
CA TRP A 398 2.68 -0.53 -4.49
C TRP A 398 2.27 0.93 -4.58
N VAL A 399 3.22 1.84 -4.88
CA VAL A 399 2.93 3.27 -5.03
C VAL A 399 2.10 3.61 -6.28
N GLU A 400 2.08 2.75 -7.31
CA GLU A 400 1.37 3.04 -8.56
C GLU A 400 -0.11 3.41 -8.35
N GLY A 401 -0.54 4.51 -8.96
CA GLY A 401 -1.90 5.06 -8.84
C GLY A 401 -2.10 5.98 -7.63
N MET A 402 -1.12 6.11 -6.74
CA MET A 402 -1.21 7.01 -5.59
C MET A 402 -1.24 8.47 -6.05
N VAL A 403 -2.12 9.26 -5.43
CA VAL A 403 -2.24 10.70 -5.65
C VAL A 403 -2.07 11.42 -4.30
N VAL A 404 -1.18 12.40 -4.27
CA VAL A 404 -0.83 13.20 -3.10
C VAL A 404 -1.27 14.64 -3.37
N LEU A 405 -2.29 15.10 -2.65
CA LEU A 405 -2.79 16.47 -2.73
C LEU A 405 -2.04 17.32 -1.70
N HIS A 406 -1.18 18.21 -2.17
CA HIS A 406 -0.34 19.03 -1.29
C HIS A 406 -1.10 20.23 -0.74
N ASN A 407 -1.05 20.42 0.57
CA ASN A 407 -1.67 21.58 1.21
C ASN A 407 -0.84 22.85 0.92
N PRO A 408 -1.37 23.86 0.20
CA PRO A 408 -0.64 25.09 -0.09
C PRO A 408 -0.43 25.99 1.15
N GLN A 409 -1.08 25.68 2.27
CA GLN A 409 -1.04 26.42 3.53
C GLN A 409 -0.36 25.63 4.66
N ALA A 410 0.29 24.50 4.35
CA ALA A 410 0.94 23.66 5.37
C ALA A 410 2.03 24.43 6.14
N ARG A 411 2.02 24.32 7.47
CA ARG A 411 3.10 24.80 8.35
C ARG A 411 4.40 24.03 8.09
N ILE A 412 4.28 22.72 7.89
CA ILE A 412 5.37 21.83 7.49
C ILE A 412 4.96 21.21 6.14
N PRO A 413 5.42 21.75 5.01
CA PRO A 413 5.10 21.19 3.69
C PRO A 413 5.62 19.75 3.54
N LEU A 414 4.88 18.92 2.80
CA LEU A 414 5.36 17.60 2.42
C LEU A 414 6.31 17.76 1.21
N ASP A 415 7.55 17.29 1.34
CA ASP A 415 8.45 17.20 0.19
C ASP A 415 7.96 16.09 -0.77
N PRO A 416 7.67 16.39 -2.05
CA PRO A 416 7.25 15.38 -3.03
C PRO A 416 8.24 14.22 -3.16
N ASP A 417 9.54 14.47 -2.96
CA ASP A 417 10.57 13.43 -3.07
C ASP A 417 10.44 12.36 -1.99
N LEU A 418 9.67 12.57 -0.91
CA LEU A 418 9.38 11.55 0.09
C LEU A 418 8.51 10.41 -0.46
N LEU A 419 7.68 10.65 -1.48
CA LEU A 419 6.77 9.65 -2.05
C LEU A 419 6.99 9.51 -3.57
N PRO A 420 8.20 9.11 -4.00
CA PRO A 420 8.51 9.00 -5.43
C PRO A 420 7.62 7.93 -6.07
N GLY A 421 7.21 8.15 -7.32
CA GLY A 421 6.30 7.26 -8.04
C GLY A 421 4.82 7.58 -7.82
N ALA A 422 4.47 8.43 -6.85
CA ALA A 422 3.13 8.99 -6.73
C ALA A 422 2.91 10.13 -7.73
N THR A 423 1.64 10.40 -8.04
CA THR A 423 1.21 11.65 -8.65
C THR A 423 1.08 12.71 -7.57
N HIS A 424 1.69 13.88 -7.75
CA HIS A 424 1.58 15.00 -6.83
C HIS A 424 0.73 16.12 -7.44
N GLU A 425 -0.30 16.57 -6.73
CA GLU A 425 -1.19 17.64 -7.19
C GLU A 425 -1.00 18.89 -6.32
N PHE A 426 -0.86 20.04 -6.97
CA PHE A 426 -0.63 21.34 -6.32
C PHE A 426 -1.67 22.36 -6.78
N LEU A 427 -2.35 23.02 -5.85
CA LEU A 427 -3.27 24.11 -6.14
C LEU A 427 -2.52 25.44 -6.32
N GLU A 428 -2.68 26.05 -7.50
CA GLU A 428 -2.17 27.38 -7.80
C GLU A 428 -3.13 28.49 -7.30
N PRO A 429 -2.64 29.73 -7.05
CA PRO A 429 -3.47 30.85 -6.60
C PRO A 429 -4.65 31.21 -7.52
N ASN A 430 -4.55 30.89 -8.81
CA ASN A 430 -5.61 31.11 -9.81
C ASN A 430 -6.65 29.95 -9.85
N GLY A 431 -6.54 28.98 -8.95
CA GLY A 431 -7.40 27.80 -8.87
C GLY A 431 -7.07 26.69 -9.87
N ARG A 432 -6.00 26.81 -10.65
CA ARG A 432 -5.48 25.72 -11.48
C ARG A 432 -4.80 24.68 -10.59
N ILE A 433 -4.79 23.44 -11.08
CA ILE A 433 -4.07 22.34 -10.45
C ILE A 433 -2.93 21.96 -11.38
N MET A 434 -1.74 21.86 -10.79
CA MET A 434 -0.53 21.38 -11.42
C MET A 434 -0.24 19.97 -10.95
N SER A 435 -0.08 19.04 -11.89
CA SER A 435 0.23 17.63 -11.63
C SER A 435 1.70 17.35 -11.88
N GLY A 436 2.43 16.87 -10.88
CA GLY A 436 3.71 16.20 -11.03
C GLY A 436 3.48 14.70 -11.23
N LEU A 437 3.66 14.21 -12.44
CA LEU A 437 3.51 12.78 -12.76
C LEU A 437 4.84 12.03 -12.57
N PRO A 438 4.79 10.74 -12.20
CA PRO A 438 5.95 9.86 -12.33
C PRO A 438 6.29 9.60 -13.81
N ASN A 439 7.49 9.08 -14.07
CA ASN A 439 7.98 8.81 -15.42
C ASN A 439 7.06 7.87 -16.20
N ASP A 440 6.60 6.80 -15.56
CA ASP A 440 5.61 5.88 -16.13
C ASP A 440 4.21 6.40 -15.78
N PRO A 441 3.40 6.83 -16.77
CA PRO A 441 2.14 7.48 -16.47
C PRO A 441 1.19 6.54 -15.73
N PRO A 442 0.68 6.93 -14.55
CA PRO A 442 -0.12 6.04 -13.71
C PRO A 442 -1.57 5.98 -14.21
N PRO A 443 -2.34 4.97 -13.81
CA PRO A 443 -3.79 4.94 -14.05
C PRO A 443 -4.51 5.98 -13.19
N TYR A 444 -5.52 6.64 -13.76
CA TYR A 444 -6.54 7.37 -12.99
C TYR A 444 -7.35 6.42 -12.12
N TYR A 445 -7.73 5.30 -12.72
CA TYR A 445 -8.35 4.16 -12.07
C TYR A 445 -8.14 2.93 -12.96
N SER A 446 -8.26 1.74 -12.39
CA SER A 446 -8.38 0.51 -13.16
C SER A 446 -9.23 -0.50 -12.42
N ARG A 447 -9.76 -1.46 -13.19
CA ARG A 447 -10.47 -2.64 -12.72
C ARG A 447 -9.74 -3.88 -13.17
N THR A 448 -9.83 -4.95 -12.40
CA THR A 448 -9.20 -6.23 -12.75
C THR A 448 -10.23 -7.34 -12.77
N ALA A 449 -10.40 -7.96 -13.93
CA ALA A 449 -11.12 -9.23 -14.03
C ALA A 449 -10.16 -10.37 -13.64
N VAL A 450 -10.63 -11.28 -12.78
CA VAL A 450 -9.85 -12.42 -12.29
C VAL A 450 -10.58 -13.71 -12.66
N PHE A 451 -9.87 -14.67 -13.23
CA PHE A 451 -10.39 -15.99 -13.61
C PHE A 451 -9.30 -17.05 -13.53
N ILE A 452 -9.69 -18.33 -13.60
CA ILE A 452 -8.75 -19.46 -13.63
C ILE A 452 -8.71 -20.01 -15.06
N GLU A 453 -7.51 -20.18 -15.59
CA GLU A 453 -7.30 -20.82 -16.89
C GLU A 453 -7.85 -22.24 -16.89
N GLY A 454 -8.74 -22.53 -17.84
CA GLY A 454 -9.41 -23.83 -17.98
C GLY A 454 -10.85 -23.84 -17.44
N ASP A 455 -11.24 -22.85 -16.64
CA ASP A 455 -12.64 -22.61 -16.29
C ASP A 455 -13.28 -21.70 -17.35
N ALA A 456 -14.61 -21.78 -17.56
CA ALA A 456 -15.27 -21.01 -18.61
C ALA A 456 -15.16 -19.50 -18.33
N GLU A 457 -14.92 -18.68 -19.37
CA GLU A 457 -14.83 -17.19 -19.26
C GLU A 457 -16.05 -16.54 -18.58
N ALA A 458 -17.17 -17.25 -18.48
CA ALA A 458 -18.38 -16.81 -17.78
C ALA A 458 -18.22 -16.70 -16.24
N ASP A 459 -17.15 -17.28 -15.66
CA ASP A 459 -16.87 -17.26 -14.21
C ASP A 459 -15.86 -16.15 -13.80
N ALA A 460 -15.59 -15.18 -14.67
CA ALA A 460 -14.77 -14.02 -14.35
C ALA A 460 -15.52 -13.06 -13.41
N ASP A 461 -14.91 -12.68 -12.28
CA ASP A 461 -15.47 -11.61 -11.44
C ASP A 461 -15.44 -10.29 -12.20
N VAL A 462 -16.63 -9.74 -12.44
CA VAL A 462 -16.82 -8.34 -12.85
C VAL A 462 -17.70 -7.64 -11.82
N GLN A 463 -17.40 -7.77 -10.54
CA GLN A 463 -17.94 -6.87 -9.51
C GLN A 463 -16.83 -6.58 -8.50
N GLU A 464 -16.32 -5.35 -8.54
CA GLU A 464 -15.50 -4.79 -7.47
C GLU A 464 -16.44 -4.50 -6.29
N ASP A 465 -16.30 -5.26 -5.21
CA ASP A 465 -16.90 -4.98 -3.90
C ASP A 465 -16.53 -3.58 -3.37
#